data_AF-A0A7K0VQT6-F1
#
_entry.id   AF-A0A7K0VQT6-F1
#
_cell.length_a   1.000
_cell.length_b   1.000
_cell.length_c   1.000
_cell.angle_alpha   90.00
_cell.angle_beta   90.00
_cell.angle_gamma   90.00
#
_symmetry.space_group_name_H-M   'P 1'
#
loop_
_entity.id
_entity.type
_entity.pdbx_description
1 polymer ?
#
loop_
_entity_poly.entity_id
_entity_poly.type
_entity_poly.pdbx_seq_one_letter_code
_entity_poly.pdbx_strand_id
1 'polypeptide(L)'
;MHNEATWTWVLLGFEFVGITGMWLVGARKWWGWGMVLTGSAPWLAYAIVFNKPGFIVMSVIWITTHSRNMIVWRKHASVSTIADRTPELIAA
;
A
#
# COMPACT_ATOMS: atom_id res chain seq x y z
N MET A 1 17.38 -8.02 24.67
CA MET A 1 17.98 -8.73 23.53
C MET A 1 17.10 -8.46 22.32
N HIS A 2 17.55 -7.65 21.37
CA HIS A 2 16.83 -7.46 20.10
C HIS A 2 17.08 -8.70 19.24
N ASN A 3 16.26 -9.74 19.40
CA ASN A 3 16.37 -10.94 18.58
C ASN A 3 15.93 -10.60 17.15
N GLU A 4 16.90 -10.41 16.26
CA GLU A 4 16.69 -10.25 14.81
C GLU A 4 15.78 -11.36 14.26
N ALA A 5 15.94 -12.58 14.75
CA ALA A 5 15.10 -13.71 14.37
C ALA A 5 13.60 -13.52 14.70
N THR A 6 13.24 -12.84 15.79
CA THR A 6 11.83 -12.56 16.09
C THR A 6 11.28 -11.51 15.13
N TRP A 7 12.09 -10.51 14.79
CA TRP A 7 11.71 -9.47 13.83
C TRP A 7 11.51 -10.00 12.41
N THR A 8 12.30 -10.98 11.96
CA THR A 8 12.11 -11.58 10.62
C THR A 8 10.78 -12.31 10.49
N TRP A 9 10.32 -13.01 11.54
CA TRP A 9 9.00 -13.64 11.54
C TRP A 9 7.85 -12.63 11.52
N VAL A 10 7.99 -11.50 12.23
CA VAL A 10 7.00 -10.41 12.18
C VAL A 10 6.96 -9.79 10.78
N LEU A 11 8.12 -9.49 10.19
CA LEU A 11 8.22 -8.96 8.82
C LEU A 11 7.60 -9.92 7.80
N LEU A 12 7.85 -11.23 7.93
CA LEU A 12 7.23 -12.26 7.10
C LEU A 12 5.70 -12.27 7.24
N GLY A 13 5.18 -12.15 8.46
CA GLY A 13 3.74 -12.05 8.71
C GLY A 13 3.10 -10.84 8.01
N PHE A 14 3.77 -9.69 8.05
CA PHE A 14 3.32 -8.47 7.38
C PHE A 14 3.49 -8.49 5.87
N GLU A 15 4.43 -9.27 5.32
CA GLU A 15 4.54 -9.52 3.88
C GLU A 15 3.25 -10.15 3.33
N PHE A 16 2.58 -11.04 4.06
CA PHE A 16 1.28 -11.58 3.62
C PHE A 16 0.22 -10.49 3.47
N VAL A 17 0.25 -9.45 4.32
CA VAL A 17 -0.64 -8.28 4.20
C VAL A 17 -0.26 -7.45 2.97
N GLY A 18 1.03 -7.26 2.72
CA GLY A 18 1.56 -6.59 1.53
C GLY A 18 1.15 -7.30 0.23
N ILE A 19 1.32 -8.62 0.17
CA ILE A 19 0.94 -9.48 -0.97
C ILE A 19 -0.57 -9.44 -1.19
N THR A 20 -1.36 -9.54 -0.11
CA THR A 20 -2.83 -9.41 -0.17
C THR A 20 -3.23 -8.03 -0.71
N GLY A 21 -2.54 -6.98 -0.27
CA GLY A 21 -2.71 -5.62 -0.79
C GLY A 21 -2.41 -5.52 -2.29
N MET A 22 -1.32 -6.12 -2.76
CA MET A 22 -1.00 -6.18 -4.20
C MET A 22 -2.04 -6.97 -5.00
N TRP A 23 -2.55 -8.07 -4.45
CA TRP A 23 -3.60 -8.85 -5.11
C TRP A 23 -4.90 -8.03 -5.28
N LEU A 24 -5.26 -7.23 -4.26
CA LEU A 24 -6.38 -6.30 -4.32
C LEU A 24 -6.16 -5.15 -5.31
N VAL A 25 -4.92 -4.65 -5.42
CA VAL A 25 -4.54 -3.70 -6.48
C VAL A 25 -4.78 -4.30 -7.86
N GLY A 26 -4.41 -5.57 -8.07
CA GLY A 26 -4.70 -6.32 -9.30
C GLY A 26 -6.19 -6.47 -9.57
N ALA A 27 -7.01 -6.64 -8.52
CA ALA A 27 -8.48 -6.69 -8.60
C ALA A 27 -9.16 -5.33 -8.82
N ARG A 28 -8.40 -4.32 -9.26
CA ARG A 28 -8.83 -2.93 -9.49
C ARG A 28 -9.38 -2.19 -8.26
N LYS A 29 -9.00 -2.60 -7.05
CA LYS A 29 -9.49 -1.98 -5.82
C LYS A 29 -8.51 -0.92 -5.31
N TRP A 30 -8.95 0.34 -5.27
CA TRP A 30 -8.12 1.48 -4.84
C TRP A 30 -7.60 1.36 -3.39
N TRP A 31 -8.35 0.70 -2.50
CA TRP A 31 -7.96 0.48 -1.10
C TRP A 31 -6.83 -0.54 -0.93
N GLY A 32 -6.52 -1.34 -1.96
CA GLY A 32 -5.39 -2.27 -1.95
C GLY A 32 -4.05 -1.55 -1.75
N TRP A 33 -3.89 -0.34 -2.29
CA TRP A 33 -2.72 0.50 -2.07
C TRP A 33 -2.50 0.88 -0.60
N GLY A 34 -3.59 1.04 0.16
CA GLY A 34 -3.55 1.30 1.60
C GLY A 34 -3.03 0.10 2.40
N MET A 35 -3.35 -1.12 1.99
CA MET A 35 -2.78 -2.33 2.61
C MET A 35 -1.29 -2.50 2.33
N VAL A 36 -0.86 -2.22 1.09
CA VAL A 36 0.57 -2.29 0.75
C VAL A 36 1.38 -1.26 1.57
N LEU A 37 0.79 -0.09 1.84
CA LEU A 37 1.36 0.89 2.76
C LEU A 37 1.51 0.35 4.19
N THR A 38 0.50 -0.37 4.70
CA THR A 38 0.61 -1.01 6.02
C THR A 38 1.69 -2.09 6.08
N GLY A 39 1.95 -2.80 4.98
CA GLY A 39 3.08 -3.72 4.87
C GLY A 39 4.45 -3.03 4.90
N SER A 40 4.52 -1.74 4.52
CA SER A 40 5.76 -0.96 4.48
C SER A 40 6.17 -0.38 5.85
N ALA A 41 5.21 -0.18 6.77
CA ALA A 41 5.46 0.41 8.09
C ALA A 41 6.35 -0.47 9.01
N PRO A 42 6.18 -1.80 9.08
CA PRO A 42 7.07 -2.70 9.82
C PRO A 42 8.50 -2.70 9.28
N TRP A 43 8.68 -2.63 7.95
CA TRP A 43 9.99 -2.53 7.31
C TRP A 43 10.71 -1.24 7.69
N LEU A 44 9.99 -0.12 7.75
CA LEU A 44 10.53 1.15 8.23
C LEU A 44 10.91 1.08 9.71
N ALA A 45 10.04 0.52 10.56
CA ALA A 45 10.32 0.34 11.99
C ALA A 45 11.56 -0.54 12.23
N TYR A 46 11.67 -1.65 11.52
CA TYR A 46 12.84 -2.52 11.52
C TYR A 46 14.11 -1.76 11.10
N ALA A 47 14.04 -0.99 10.02
CA ALA A 47 15.18 -0.23 9.52
C ALA A 47 15.70 0.81 10.53
N ILE A 48 14.79 1.43 11.31
CA ILE A 48 15.14 2.37 12.39
C ILE A 48 15.78 1.62 13.56
N VAL A 49 15.19 0.50 14.02
CA VAL A 49 15.69 -0.28 15.16
C VAL A 49 17.09 -0.85 14.89
N PHE A 50 17.35 -1.33 13.67
CA PHE A 50 18.63 -1.93 13.28
C PHE A 50 19.58 -0.95 12.57
N ASN A 51 19.22 0.34 12.55
CA ASN A 51 20.02 1.44 12.00
C ASN A 51 20.53 1.17 10.57
N LYS A 52 19.62 0.70 9.69
CA LYS A 52 19.91 0.35 8.29
C LYS A 52 19.44 1.48 7.37
N PRO A 53 20.29 2.49 7.06
CA PRO A 53 19.85 3.67 6.31
C PRO A 53 19.32 3.34 4.90
N GLY A 54 19.87 2.31 4.23
CA GLY A 54 19.38 1.89 2.91
C GLY A 54 17.92 1.41 2.93
N PHE A 55 17.51 0.70 3.98
CA PHE A 55 16.11 0.26 4.13
C PHE A 55 15.17 1.40 4.48
N ILE A 56 15.64 2.42 5.19
CA ILE A 56 14.85 3.63 5.49
C ILE A 56 14.53 4.37 4.19
N VAL A 57 15.54 4.62 3.35
CA VAL A 57 15.36 5.30 2.05
C VAL A 57 14.41 4.50 1.16
N MET A 58 14.60 3.18 1.06
CA MET A 58 13.72 2.31 0.28
C MET A 58 12.27 2.36 0.78
N SER A 59 12.06 2.30 2.10
CA SER A 59 10.74 2.37 2.72
C SER A 59 10.05 3.71 2.41
N VAL A 60 10.79 4.83 2.44
CA VAL A 60 10.25 6.15 2.08
C VAL A 60 9.84 6.21 0.60
N ILE A 61 10.68 5.70 -0.31
CA ILE A 61 10.35 5.64 -1.74
C ILE A 61 9.10 4.77 -1.96
N TRP A 62 9.00 3.64 -1.26
CA TRP A 62 7.82 2.78 -1.32
C TRP A 62 6.58 3.49 -0.80
N ILE A 63 6.63 4.08 0.39
CA ILE A 63 5.49 4.79 1.00
C ILE A 63 5.02 5.92 0.10
N THR A 64 5.93 6.75 -0.41
CA THR A 64 5.59 7.88 -1.29
C THR A 64 4.98 7.41 -2.61
N THR A 65 5.55 6.39 -3.24
CA THR A 65 5.04 5.83 -4.50
C THR A 65 3.65 5.23 -4.34
N HIS A 66 3.45 4.39 -3.32
CA HIS A 66 2.17 3.73 -3.07
C HIS A 66 1.10 4.73 -2.62
N SER A 67 1.45 5.73 -1.82
CA SER A 67 0.53 6.82 -1.44
C SER A 67 0.08 7.62 -2.65
N ARG A 68 1.02 8.00 -3.54
CA ARG A 68 0.67 8.70 -4.78
C ARG A 68 -0.25 7.85 -5.65
N ASN A 69 0.05 6.56 -5.79
CA ASN A 69 -0.76 5.68 -6.62
C ASN A 69 -2.15 5.45 -6.02
N MET A 70 -2.28 5.37 -4.69
CA MET A 70 -3.57 5.32 -4.00
C MET A 70 -4.45 6.53 -4.35
N ILE A 71 -3.88 7.74 -4.33
CA ILE A 71 -4.61 8.98 -4.64
C ILE A 71 -5.04 9.01 -6.10
N VAL A 72 -4.14 8.64 -7.02
CA VAL A 72 -4.45 8.58 -8.46
C VAL A 72 -5.57 7.56 -8.70
N TRP A 73 -5.44 6.35 -8.18
CA TRP A 73 -6.43 5.29 -8.35
C TRP A 73 -7.79 5.61 -7.73
N ARG A 74 -7.82 6.33 -6.61
CA ARG A 74 -9.07 6.82 -6.01
C ARG A 74 -9.80 7.81 -6.93
N LYS A 75 -9.06 8.72 -7.59
CA LYS A 75 -9.64 9.66 -8.56
C LYS A 75 -10.17 8.95 -9.80
N HIS A 76 -9.48 7.93 -10.29
CA HIS A 76 -9.94 7.15 -11.43
C HIS A 76 -11.21 6.34 -11.09
N ALA A 77 -11.28 5.77 -9.88
CA ALA A 77 -12.47 5.06 -9.40
C ALA A 77 -13.71 5.98 -9.31
N SER A 78 -13.55 7.23 -8.87
CA SER A 78 -14.68 8.18 -8.84
C SER A 78 -15.14 8.59 -10.24
N VAL A 79 -14.21 8.78 -11.19
CA VAL A 79 -14.54 9.15 -12.57
C VAL A 79 -15.27 8.01 -13.29
N SER A 80 -14.85 6.76 -13.10
CA SER A 80 -15.56 5.61 -13.70
C SER A 80 -17.00 5.51 -13.21
N THR A 81 -17.25 5.76 -11.92
CA THR A 81 -18.62 5.74 -11.37
C THR A 81 -19.51 6.83 -11.96
N ILE A 82 -18.98 8.03 -12.22
CA ILE A 82 -19.75 9.10 -12.87
C ILE A 82 -20.03 8.73 -14.33
N ALA A 83 -19.00 8.28 -15.05
CA ALA A 83 -19.12 7.89 -16.46
C ALA A 83 -20.20 6.81 -16.68
N ASP A 84 -20.26 5.81 -15.79
CA ASP A 84 -21.26 4.74 -15.84
C ASP A 84 -22.69 5.23 -15.59
N ARG A 85 -22.86 6.29 -14.78
CA ARG A 85 -24.17 6.88 -14.44
C ARG A 85 -24.59 8.05 -15.33
N THR A 86 -23.72 8.51 -16.23
CA THR A 86 -24.00 9.59 -17.18
C THR A 86 -25.30 9.36 -17.99
N PRO A 87 -25.62 8.14 -18.47
CA PRO A 87 -26.88 7.90 -19.19
C PRO A 87 -28.13 8.17 -18.34
N GLU A 88 -28.10 7.85 -17.04
CA GLU A 88 -29.20 8.09 -16.10
C GLU A 88 -29.36 9.59 -15.78
N LEU A 89 -28.24 10.32 -15.68
CA LEU A 89 -28.21 11.75 -15.37
C LEU A 89 -28.65 12.65 -16.52
N ILE A 90 -28.46 12.22 -17.77
CA ILE A 90 -28.91 12.95 -18.97
C ILE A 90 -30.40 12.68 -19.26
N ALA A 91 -30.94 11.54 -18.79
CA ALA A 91 -32.32 11.14 -19.00
C ALA A 91 -33.32 11.68 -17.95
N ALA A 92 -32.84 12.39 -16.92
CA ALA A 92 -33.64 12.99 -15.83
C ALA A 92 -33.78 14.50 -16.01
#